data_AF-A0A423JJ63-F1
#
_entry.id   AF-A0A423JJ63-F1
#
_cell.length_a   1.000
_cell.length_b   1.000
_cell.length_c   1.000
_cell.angle_alpha   90.00
_cell.angle_beta   90.00
_cell.angle_gamma   90.00
#
_symmetry.space_group_name_H-M   'P 1'
#
loop_
_entity.id
_entity.type
_entity.pdbx_description
1 polymer ?
#
loop_
_entity_poly.entity_id
_entity_poly.type
_entity_poly.pdbx_seq_one_letter_code
_entity_poly.pdbx_strand_id
1 'polypeptide(L)'
;MFDYLLAEKNFVSIRQYKDFLNDLGPALAQIQSFSDLIARQGHQLLVPPDARALGFAAKDSLASWQGIKASIDALGHAIPWVVQDLNVFLAEFAAINDEGWDRRTSIVRIDPQRFSIVTSGNWTGSPPVDVLDIMQMFLFRLGMCERTVEQLRTSVRTLTENTHGLFLRFIESLKLRLCSCDGPISKIEAYYTLGRLGLPGMQYDPNDSYSEEQRRELAKQHIVHLETLHAQSTGSANNLGDFCFRLMRFIEDARRELLSNHDLQTLPRAKLSMRMMDYSLTEVREMSTQLTIMARKLNA
;
A
#
# COMPACT_ATOMS: atom_id res chain seq x y z
N MET A 1 11.07 5.64 -14.18
CA MET A 1 9.93 5.23 -15.05
C MET A 1 8.71 4.76 -14.24
N PHE A 2 8.84 4.49 -12.93
CA PHE A 2 7.76 3.97 -12.08
C PHE A 2 7.16 4.99 -11.10
N ASP A 3 7.55 6.24 -11.24
CA ASP A 3 7.31 7.34 -10.29
C ASP A 3 5.82 7.61 -10.04
N TYR A 4 4.96 7.24 -10.99
CA TYR A 4 3.51 7.38 -10.84
C TYR A 4 2.88 6.33 -9.91
N LEU A 5 3.51 5.16 -9.74
CA LEU A 5 2.98 4.06 -8.94
C LEU A 5 3.07 4.36 -7.44
N LEU A 6 4.18 4.99 -7.02
CA LEU A 6 4.40 5.44 -5.64
C LEU A 6 4.24 6.96 -5.49
N ALA A 7 3.44 7.59 -6.35
CA ALA A 7 3.25 9.04 -6.32
C ALA A 7 2.51 9.50 -5.07
N GLU A 8 2.88 10.68 -4.56
CA GLU A 8 2.27 11.31 -3.39
C GLU A 8 0.74 11.43 -3.49
N LYS A 9 0.22 11.74 -4.68
CA LYS A 9 -1.23 11.81 -4.95
C LYS A 9 -1.98 10.52 -4.59
N ASN A 10 -1.32 9.36 -4.69
CA ASN A 10 -1.93 8.08 -4.38
C ASN A 10 -2.19 7.99 -2.85
N PHE A 11 -1.22 8.42 -2.06
CA PHE A 11 -1.35 8.49 -0.60
C PHE A 11 -2.35 9.55 -0.14
N VAL A 12 -2.39 10.71 -0.80
CA VAL A 12 -3.38 11.76 -0.51
C VAL A 12 -4.80 11.23 -0.74
N SER A 13 -5.06 10.56 -1.85
CA SER A 13 -6.39 10.02 -2.18
C SER A 13 -6.83 8.95 -1.18
N ILE A 14 -5.93 8.03 -0.81
CA ILE A 14 -6.19 7.01 0.20
C ILE A 14 -6.45 7.64 1.57
N ARG A 15 -5.68 8.67 1.94
CA ARG A 15 -5.88 9.40 3.20
C ARG A 15 -7.24 10.09 3.22
N GLN A 16 -7.63 10.78 2.16
CA GLN A 16 -8.95 11.44 2.07
C GLN A 16 -10.08 10.43 2.23
N TYR A 17 -9.97 9.26 1.59
CA TYR A 17 -10.95 8.19 1.73
C TYR A 17 -11.04 7.67 3.17
N LYS A 18 -9.87 7.41 3.77
CA LYS A 18 -9.76 6.97 5.17
C LYS A 18 -10.34 8.02 6.13
N ASP A 19 -9.99 9.29 5.96
CA ASP A 19 -10.49 10.41 6.79
C ASP A 19 -12.02 10.50 6.67
N PHE A 20 -12.58 10.46 5.46
CA PHE A 20 -14.03 10.45 5.24
C PHE A 20 -14.73 9.32 5.99
N LEU A 21 -14.24 8.07 5.88
CA LEU A 21 -14.83 6.93 6.57
C LEU A 21 -14.80 7.08 8.09
N ASN A 22 -13.70 7.58 8.64
CA ASN A 22 -13.54 7.72 10.09
C ASN A 22 -14.43 8.84 10.65
N ASP A 23 -14.67 9.89 9.87
CA ASP A 23 -15.56 10.99 10.25
C ASP A 23 -17.05 10.67 10.02
N LEU A 24 -17.38 9.53 9.38
CA LEU A 24 -18.74 9.15 9.02
C LEU A 24 -19.61 8.74 10.22
N GLY A 25 -19.00 8.33 11.33
CA GLY A 25 -19.70 7.80 12.51
C GLY A 25 -20.82 8.70 13.04
N PRO A 26 -20.56 9.97 13.37
CA PRO A 26 -21.59 10.92 13.81
C PRO A 26 -22.74 11.08 12.80
N ALA A 27 -22.42 11.18 11.50
CA ALA A 27 -23.43 11.32 10.45
C ALA A 27 -24.32 10.07 10.35
N LEU A 28 -23.73 8.86 10.46
CA LEU A 28 -24.49 7.60 10.47
C LEU A 28 -25.42 7.49 11.68
N ALA A 29 -24.99 7.93 12.86
CA ALA A 29 -25.83 7.93 14.05
C ALA A 29 -27.04 8.87 13.89
N GLN A 30 -26.83 10.03 13.26
CA GLN A 30 -27.92 10.96 12.96
C GLN A 30 -28.87 10.41 11.88
N ILE A 31 -28.33 9.80 10.82
CA ILE A 31 -29.12 9.13 9.77
C ILE A 31 -29.98 8.01 10.35
N GLN A 32 -29.42 7.20 11.25
CA GLN A 32 -30.15 6.13 11.93
C GLN A 32 -31.28 6.72 12.79
N SER A 33 -30.99 7.73 13.61
CA SER A 33 -31.98 8.38 14.47
C SER A 33 -33.13 9.00 13.66
N PHE A 34 -32.80 9.63 12.53
CA PHE A 34 -33.79 10.18 11.61
C PHE A 34 -34.64 9.08 10.96
N SER A 35 -34.01 7.99 10.53
CA SER A 35 -34.71 6.85 9.94
C SER A 35 -35.64 6.18 10.95
N ASP A 36 -35.21 5.99 12.20
CA ASP A 36 -36.05 5.44 13.27
C ASP A 36 -37.28 6.32 13.56
N LEU A 37 -37.13 7.65 13.50
CA LEU A 37 -38.23 8.59 13.65
C LEU A 37 -39.27 8.44 12.53
N ILE A 38 -38.82 8.39 11.27
CA ILE A 38 -39.69 8.26 10.10
C ILE A 38 -40.39 6.88 10.09
N ALA A 39 -39.68 5.82 10.48
CA ALA A 39 -40.28 4.49 10.62
C ALA A 39 -41.40 4.47 11.69
N ARG A 40 -41.21 5.16 12.83
CA ARG A 40 -42.24 5.30 13.87
C ARG A 40 -43.49 6.07 13.40
N GLN A 41 -43.37 6.88 12.36
CA GLN A 41 -44.50 7.57 11.73
C GLN A 41 -45.28 6.66 10.75
N GLY A 42 -44.89 5.39 10.60
CA GLY A 42 -45.58 4.41 9.77
C GLY A 42 -45.04 4.29 8.33
N HIS A 43 -43.95 4.98 8.00
CA HIS A 43 -43.33 4.88 6.69
C HIS A 43 -42.54 3.58 6.55
N GLN A 44 -42.67 2.92 5.39
CA GLN A 44 -41.86 1.75 5.03
C GLN A 44 -40.56 2.20 4.35
N LEU A 45 -39.50 2.31 5.14
CA LEU A 45 -38.19 2.77 4.66
C LEU A 45 -37.54 1.77 3.69
N LEU A 46 -36.86 2.29 2.68
CA LEU A 46 -35.92 1.50 1.87
C LEU A 46 -34.62 1.26 2.66
N VAL A 47 -33.93 0.17 2.34
CA VAL A 47 -32.74 -0.31 3.07
C VAL A 47 -31.74 0.84 3.32
N PRO A 48 -31.44 1.20 4.58
CA PRO A 48 -30.50 2.28 4.90
C PRO A 48 -29.05 1.84 4.64
N PRO A 49 -28.10 2.79 4.63
CA PRO A 49 -26.68 2.48 4.77
C PRO A 49 -26.39 1.47 5.89
N ASP A 50 -25.53 0.49 5.62
CA ASP A 50 -25.05 -0.43 6.68
C ASP A 50 -24.01 0.29 7.56
N ALA A 51 -24.50 1.05 8.54
CA ALA A 51 -23.69 1.83 9.45
C ALA A 51 -22.67 0.97 10.22
N ARG A 52 -23.04 -0.28 10.55
CA ARG A 52 -22.15 -1.21 11.26
C ARG A 52 -21.01 -1.65 10.37
N ALA A 53 -21.29 -2.06 9.13
CA ALA A 53 -20.25 -2.44 8.17
C ALA A 53 -19.34 -1.25 7.82
N LEU A 54 -19.90 -0.05 7.67
CA LEU A 54 -19.11 1.18 7.45
C LEU A 54 -18.21 1.51 8.66
N GLY A 55 -18.70 1.30 9.88
CA GLY A 55 -17.88 1.46 11.09
C GLY A 55 -16.70 0.48 11.16
N PHE A 56 -16.92 -0.79 10.78
CA PHE A 56 -15.83 -1.75 10.66
C PHE A 56 -14.84 -1.35 9.55
N ALA A 57 -15.34 -0.95 8.38
CA ALA A 57 -14.50 -0.48 7.28
C ALA A 57 -13.65 0.74 7.68
N ALA A 58 -14.19 1.67 8.47
CA ALA A 58 -13.45 2.81 8.99
C ALA A 58 -12.28 2.37 9.88
N LYS A 59 -12.52 1.47 10.83
CA LYS A 59 -11.50 0.91 11.72
C LYS A 59 -10.41 0.16 10.93
N ASP A 60 -10.81 -0.69 10.00
CA ASP A 60 -9.88 -1.46 9.17
C ASP A 60 -9.07 -0.55 8.26
N SER A 61 -9.69 0.47 7.65
CA SER A 61 -8.99 1.46 6.82
C SER A 61 -7.92 2.22 7.60
N LEU A 62 -8.17 2.54 8.87
CA LEU A 62 -7.20 3.17 9.75
C LEU A 62 -6.02 2.24 10.03
N ALA A 63 -6.29 0.97 10.37
CA ALA A 63 -5.25 -0.02 10.61
C ALA A 63 -4.41 -0.27 9.34
N SER A 64 -5.05 -0.44 8.18
CA SER A 64 -4.40 -0.56 6.88
C SER A 64 -3.53 0.66 6.55
N TRP A 65 -4.02 1.88 6.83
CA TRP A 65 -3.24 3.10 6.62
C TRP A 65 -1.98 3.13 7.47
N GLN A 66 -2.06 2.76 8.76
CA GLN A 66 -0.88 2.65 9.61
C GLN A 66 0.07 1.56 9.13
N GLY A 67 -0.46 0.42 8.67
CA GLY A 67 0.33 -0.66 8.06
C GLY A 67 1.08 -0.21 6.80
N ILE A 68 0.43 0.59 5.94
CA ILE A 68 1.06 1.20 4.76
C ILE A 68 2.21 2.11 5.20
N LYS A 69 1.96 3.04 6.13
CA LYS A 69 3.00 3.96 6.63
C LYS A 69 4.20 3.21 7.20
N ALA A 70 3.96 2.25 8.08
CA ALA A 70 5.02 1.47 8.72
C ALA A 70 5.82 0.65 7.71
N SER A 71 5.15 0.03 6.73
CA SER A 71 5.83 -0.78 5.70
C SER A 71 6.66 0.09 4.75
N ILE A 72 6.13 1.24 4.31
CA ILE A 72 6.87 2.20 3.47
C ILE A 72 8.11 2.69 4.19
N ASP A 73 7.99 3.04 5.48
CA ASP A 73 9.11 3.47 6.30
C ASP A 73 10.17 2.37 6.46
N ALA A 74 9.76 1.16 6.83
CA ALA A 74 10.66 0.01 6.98
C ALA A 74 11.38 -0.33 5.66
N LEU A 75 10.66 -0.35 4.53
CA LEU A 75 11.25 -0.61 3.21
C LEU A 75 12.19 0.52 2.77
N GLY A 76 11.82 1.77 3.04
CA GLY A 76 12.62 2.95 2.73
C GLY A 76 13.96 2.98 3.47
N HIS A 77 14.06 2.35 4.64
CA HIS A 77 15.32 2.21 5.37
C HIS A 77 16.08 0.92 5.00
N ALA A 78 15.39 -0.22 4.90
CA ALA A 78 16.03 -1.52 4.74
C ALA A 78 16.58 -1.75 3.33
N ILE A 79 15.81 -1.46 2.29
CA ILE A 79 16.20 -1.80 0.91
C ILE A 79 17.48 -1.08 0.47
N PRO A 80 17.63 0.25 0.67
CA PRO A 80 18.85 0.94 0.23
C PRO A 80 20.13 0.33 0.82
N TRP A 81 20.10 -0.03 2.10
CA TRP A 81 21.22 -0.66 2.78
C TRP A 81 21.51 -2.06 2.24
N VAL A 82 20.50 -2.92 2.08
CA VAL A 82 20.67 -4.27 1.53
C VAL A 82 21.23 -4.22 0.11
N VAL A 83 20.70 -3.33 -0.73
CA VAL A 83 21.15 -3.14 -2.11
C VAL A 83 22.59 -2.63 -2.13
N GLN A 84 22.94 -1.64 -1.30
CA GLN A 84 24.31 -1.12 -1.24
C GLN A 84 25.31 -2.22 -0.86
N ASP A 85 25.07 -2.94 0.23
CA ASP A 85 25.95 -4.02 0.69
C ASP A 85 26.10 -5.11 -0.38
N LEU A 86 25.00 -5.48 -1.04
CA LEU A 86 25.02 -6.49 -2.10
C LEU A 86 25.79 -6.02 -3.34
N ASN A 87 25.68 -4.76 -3.74
CA ASN A 87 26.48 -4.23 -4.85
C ASN A 87 27.97 -4.21 -4.54
N VAL A 88 28.35 -3.85 -3.30
CA VAL A 88 29.74 -3.91 -2.86
C VAL A 88 30.25 -5.35 -2.92
N PHE A 89 29.47 -6.31 -2.39
CA PHE A 89 29.80 -7.72 -2.45
C PHE A 89 29.99 -8.22 -3.90
N LEU A 90 29.09 -7.87 -4.82
CA LEU A 90 29.20 -8.29 -6.23
C LEU A 90 30.44 -7.71 -6.91
N ALA A 91 30.78 -6.45 -6.61
CA ALA A 91 31.99 -5.81 -7.13
C ALA A 91 33.27 -6.46 -6.58
N GLU A 92 33.32 -6.72 -5.26
CA GLU A 92 34.42 -7.42 -4.61
C GLU A 92 34.58 -8.85 -5.15
N PHE A 93 33.48 -9.58 -5.31
CA PHE A 93 33.50 -10.93 -5.88
C PHE A 93 34.05 -10.94 -7.30
N ALA A 94 33.62 -10.00 -8.14
CA ALA A 94 34.12 -9.86 -9.50
C ALA A 94 35.63 -9.57 -9.53
N ALA A 95 36.11 -8.67 -8.66
CA ALA A 95 37.52 -8.34 -8.53
C ALA A 95 38.35 -9.55 -8.07
N ILE A 96 37.90 -10.28 -7.05
CA ILE A 96 38.56 -11.50 -6.56
C ILE A 96 38.67 -12.54 -7.67
N ASN A 97 37.59 -12.78 -8.41
CA ASN A 97 37.61 -13.73 -9.52
C ASN A 97 38.62 -13.34 -10.62
N ASP A 98 38.90 -12.04 -10.80
CA ASP A 98 39.78 -11.54 -11.86
C ASP A 98 41.28 -11.60 -11.51
N GLU A 99 41.63 -12.05 -10.31
CA GLU A 99 43.03 -12.20 -9.83
C GLU A 99 43.78 -13.40 -10.45
N GLY A 100 43.20 -14.08 -11.44
CA GLY A 100 43.88 -15.15 -12.18
C GLY A 100 43.75 -16.54 -11.57
N TRP A 101 42.61 -16.85 -10.93
CA TRP A 101 42.30 -18.18 -10.41
C TRP A 101 42.21 -19.25 -11.51
N ASP A 102 42.49 -20.51 -11.15
CA ASP A 102 42.23 -21.64 -12.05
C ASP A 102 40.71 -21.72 -12.36
N ARG A 103 40.37 -21.99 -13.63
CA ARG A 103 38.99 -22.07 -14.12
C ARG A 103 38.16 -23.17 -13.45
N ARG A 104 38.82 -24.12 -12.79
CA ARG A 104 38.19 -25.21 -12.01
C ARG A 104 38.09 -24.90 -10.52
N THR A 105 38.57 -23.74 -10.07
CA THR A 105 38.47 -23.33 -8.67
C THR A 105 37.00 -23.20 -8.29
N SER A 106 36.62 -23.91 -7.25
CA SER A 106 35.29 -23.84 -6.66
C SER A 106 35.11 -22.56 -5.85
N ILE A 107 33.87 -22.07 -5.80
CA ILE A 107 33.49 -20.84 -5.12
C ILE A 107 33.80 -20.84 -3.61
N VAL A 108 33.69 -22.00 -2.95
CA VAL A 108 33.92 -22.11 -1.49
C VAL A 108 35.39 -21.97 -1.09
N ARG A 109 36.32 -21.92 -2.06
CA ARG A 109 37.75 -21.70 -1.80
C ARG A 109 38.10 -20.23 -1.56
N ILE A 110 37.19 -19.29 -1.83
CA ILE A 110 37.42 -17.89 -1.50
C ILE A 110 37.38 -17.75 0.02
N ASP A 111 38.43 -17.14 0.59
CA ASP A 111 38.43 -16.72 1.99
C ASP A 111 37.35 -15.65 2.22
N PRO A 112 36.33 -15.92 3.07
CA PRO A 112 35.25 -14.98 3.36
C PRO A 112 35.73 -13.65 3.96
N GLN A 113 36.88 -13.62 4.62
CA GLN A 113 37.44 -12.41 5.23
C GLN A 113 37.87 -11.35 4.21
N ARG A 114 37.90 -11.72 2.92
CA ARG A 114 38.20 -10.80 1.82
C ARG A 114 37.06 -9.84 1.50
N PHE A 115 35.85 -10.11 1.98
CA PHE A 115 34.69 -9.27 1.74
C PHE A 115 34.51 -8.22 2.83
N SER A 116 34.27 -6.96 2.44
CA SER A 116 34.10 -5.87 3.39
C SER A 116 32.91 -6.08 4.32
N ILE A 117 31.88 -6.78 3.86
CA ILE A 117 30.69 -7.10 4.66
C ILE A 117 31.02 -7.94 5.91
N VAL A 118 32.10 -8.73 5.86
CA VAL A 118 32.56 -9.56 6.97
C VAL A 118 33.45 -8.77 7.92
N THR A 119 34.28 -7.87 7.40
CA THR A 119 35.27 -7.12 8.18
C THR A 119 34.75 -5.81 8.78
N SER A 120 33.71 -5.21 8.20
CA SER A 120 33.15 -3.91 8.61
C SER A 120 32.22 -3.96 9.83
N GLY A 121 32.01 -5.13 10.44
CA GLY A 121 31.08 -5.29 11.56
C GLY A 121 29.60 -5.34 11.15
N ASN A 122 29.29 -5.23 9.86
CA ASN A 122 27.95 -5.39 9.31
C ASN A 122 27.52 -6.88 9.20
N TRP A 123 28.40 -7.81 9.57
CA TRP A 123 28.10 -9.23 9.64
C TRP A 123 27.19 -9.56 10.82
N THR A 124 26.05 -10.17 10.54
CA THR A 124 25.05 -10.55 11.54
C THR A 124 24.94 -12.06 11.61
N GLY A 125 25.87 -12.73 12.30
CA GLY A 125 25.87 -14.18 12.46
C GLY A 125 27.18 -14.75 13.01
N SER A 126 27.26 -16.08 13.10
CA SER A 126 28.52 -16.80 13.34
C SER A 126 29.51 -16.50 12.20
N PRO A 127 30.83 -16.52 12.45
CA PRO A 127 31.83 -16.29 11.40
C PRO A 127 31.55 -17.16 10.15
N PRO A 128 31.57 -16.57 8.94
CA PRO A 128 31.29 -17.32 7.72
C PRO A 128 32.38 -18.37 7.48
N VAL A 129 31.97 -19.59 7.15
CA VAL A 129 32.85 -20.70 6.76
C VAL A 129 33.33 -20.49 5.33
N ASP A 130 32.40 -20.09 4.46
CA ASP A 130 32.69 -19.82 3.05
C ASP A 130 31.81 -18.66 2.52
N VAL A 131 31.97 -18.35 1.23
CA VAL A 131 31.23 -17.25 0.57
C VAL A 131 29.74 -17.56 0.37
N LEU A 132 29.30 -18.83 0.43
CA LEU A 132 27.88 -19.17 0.37
C LEU A 132 27.16 -18.72 1.64
N ASP A 133 27.82 -18.72 2.81
CA ASP A 133 27.25 -18.14 4.03
C ASP A 133 26.96 -16.65 3.87
N ILE A 134 27.84 -15.92 3.15
CA ILE A 134 27.62 -14.50 2.82
C ILE A 134 26.40 -14.34 1.91
N MET A 135 26.26 -15.19 0.89
CA MET A 135 25.07 -15.19 0.03
C MET A 135 23.80 -15.53 0.81
N GLN A 136 23.87 -16.48 1.74
CA GLN A 136 22.74 -16.87 2.57
C GLN A 136 22.29 -15.73 3.49
N MET A 137 23.21 -14.94 4.02
CA MET A 137 22.88 -13.71 4.74
C MET A 137 22.15 -12.71 3.83
N PHE A 138 22.61 -12.48 2.60
CA PHE A 138 21.91 -11.62 1.65
C PHE A 138 20.52 -12.14 1.29
N LEU A 139 20.38 -13.46 1.09
CA LEU A 139 19.09 -14.11 0.89
C LEU A 139 18.13 -13.87 2.05
N PHE A 140 18.62 -13.96 3.29
CA PHE A 140 17.84 -13.66 4.48
C PHE A 140 17.38 -12.19 4.50
N ARG A 141 18.29 -11.24 4.22
CA ARG A 141 17.99 -9.80 4.20
C ARG A 141 16.98 -9.42 3.11
N LEU A 142 17.16 -9.95 1.90
CA LEU A 142 16.19 -9.79 0.81
C LEU A 142 14.84 -10.41 1.17
N GLY A 143 14.83 -11.56 1.86
CA GLY A 143 13.60 -12.18 2.35
C GLY A 143 12.88 -11.40 3.44
N MET A 144 13.60 -10.64 4.28
CA MET A 144 12.97 -9.66 5.18
C MET A 144 12.29 -8.54 4.40
N CYS A 145 12.93 -8.03 3.34
CA CYS A 145 12.35 -7.01 2.47
C CYS A 145 11.07 -7.54 1.79
N GLU A 146 11.12 -8.73 1.21
CA GLU A 146 9.97 -9.39 0.56
C GLU A 146 8.77 -9.55 1.51
N ARG A 147 9.00 -10.02 2.74
CA ARG A 147 7.95 -10.09 3.78
C ARG A 147 7.31 -8.73 4.04
N THR A 148 8.12 -7.68 4.08
CA THR A 148 7.65 -6.31 4.32
C THR A 148 6.88 -5.77 3.11
N VAL A 149 7.27 -6.12 1.88
CA VAL A 149 6.51 -5.81 0.66
C VAL A 149 5.15 -6.53 0.67
N GLU A 150 5.09 -7.78 1.11
CA GLU A 150 3.82 -8.53 1.22
C GLU A 150 2.89 -7.94 2.30
N GLN A 151 3.46 -7.44 3.41
CA GLN A 151 2.70 -6.70 4.43
C GLN A 151 2.12 -5.39 3.87
N LEU A 152 2.92 -4.64 3.09
CA LEU A 152 2.45 -3.45 2.38
C LEU A 152 1.30 -3.81 1.42
N ARG A 153 1.50 -4.83 0.59
CA ARG A 153 0.50 -5.32 -0.37
C ARG A 153 -0.79 -5.73 0.32
N THR A 154 -0.70 -6.46 1.42
CA THR A 154 -1.86 -6.87 2.23
C THR A 154 -2.60 -5.66 2.77
N SER A 155 -1.88 -4.68 3.32
CA SER A 155 -2.47 -3.45 3.86
C SER A 155 -3.20 -2.65 2.77
N VAL A 156 -2.60 -2.53 1.58
CA VAL A 156 -3.22 -1.90 0.41
C VAL A 156 -4.46 -2.66 -0.04
N ARG A 157 -4.39 -3.99 -0.15
CA ARG A 157 -5.52 -4.82 -0.59
C ARG A 157 -6.70 -4.74 0.36
N THR A 158 -6.47 -4.84 1.68
CA THR A 158 -7.54 -4.69 2.68
C THR A 158 -8.21 -3.33 2.55
N LEU A 159 -7.44 -2.27 2.26
CA LEU A 159 -8.00 -0.96 1.99
C LEU A 159 -8.87 -0.98 0.72
N THR A 160 -8.41 -1.58 -0.38
CA THR A 160 -9.18 -1.68 -1.64
C THR A 160 -10.47 -2.50 -1.50
N GLU A 161 -10.40 -3.66 -0.86
CA GLU A 161 -11.56 -4.56 -0.67
C GLU A 161 -12.66 -3.87 0.16
N ASN A 162 -12.26 -3.18 1.23
CA ASN A 162 -13.16 -2.36 2.04
C ASN A 162 -13.65 -1.11 1.28
N THR A 163 -12.81 -0.53 0.41
CA THR A 163 -13.17 0.60 -0.45
C THR A 163 -14.21 0.26 -1.49
N HIS A 164 -14.12 -0.93 -2.10
CA HIS A 164 -14.92 -1.22 -3.27
C HIS A 164 -16.35 -1.65 -2.95
N GLY A 165 -16.52 -2.64 -2.06
CA GLY A 165 -17.84 -3.25 -1.86
C GLY A 165 -18.79 -2.43 -0.99
N LEU A 166 -18.29 -1.94 0.16
CA LEU A 166 -19.12 -1.29 1.16
C LEU A 166 -19.43 0.17 0.81
N PHE A 167 -18.45 0.88 0.26
CA PHE A 167 -18.60 2.28 -0.07
C PHE A 167 -19.51 2.52 -1.28
N LEU A 168 -19.42 1.65 -2.29
CA LEU A 168 -20.27 1.74 -3.47
C LEU A 168 -21.73 1.45 -3.10
N ARG A 169 -21.98 0.46 -2.23
CA ARG A 169 -23.31 0.21 -1.64
C ARG A 169 -23.81 1.39 -0.83
N PHE A 170 -22.94 2.07 -0.09
CA PHE A 170 -23.29 3.29 0.62
C PHE A 170 -23.75 4.39 -0.36
N ILE A 171 -22.97 4.68 -1.39
CA ILE A 171 -23.33 5.67 -2.43
C ILE A 171 -24.66 5.31 -3.10
N GLU A 172 -24.84 4.06 -3.51
CA GLU A 172 -26.10 3.62 -4.13
C GLU A 172 -27.28 3.74 -3.17
N SER A 173 -27.09 3.42 -1.88
CA SER A 173 -28.15 3.55 -0.89
C SER A 173 -28.63 4.99 -0.70
N LEU A 174 -27.74 5.98 -0.89
CA LEU A 174 -28.05 7.41 -0.81
C LEU A 174 -28.89 7.91 -1.99
N LYS A 175 -28.70 7.30 -3.17
CA LYS A 175 -29.47 7.60 -4.39
C LYS A 175 -30.90 7.07 -4.34
N LEU A 176 -31.16 6.04 -3.53
CA LEU A 176 -32.50 5.48 -3.34
C LEU A 176 -33.44 6.49 -2.66
N ARG A 177 -34.75 6.27 -2.80
CA ARG A 177 -35.77 7.00 -2.05
C ARG A 177 -35.72 6.68 -0.55
N LEU A 178 -36.22 7.58 0.29
CA LEU A 178 -36.30 7.36 1.74
C LEU A 178 -37.29 6.25 2.10
N CYS A 179 -38.53 6.33 1.62
CA CYS A 179 -39.56 5.31 1.79
C CYS A 179 -40.21 4.92 0.45
N SER A 180 -40.93 3.79 0.44
CA SER A 180 -41.73 3.35 -0.71
C SER A 180 -42.97 4.23 -0.96
N CYS A 181 -43.40 4.95 0.07
CA CYS A 181 -44.61 5.75 0.16
C CYS A 181 -44.51 7.18 -0.38
N ASP A 182 -43.33 7.80 -0.31
CA ASP A 182 -43.14 9.22 -0.62
C ASP A 182 -42.61 9.44 -2.04
N GLY A 183 -42.64 10.69 -2.49
CA GLY A 183 -42.24 11.14 -3.83
C GLY A 183 -40.79 10.81 -4.22
N PRO A 184 -40.32 11.28 -5.41
CA PRO A 184 -39.05 10.85 -6.02
C PRO A 184 -37.77 11.36 -5.33
N ILE A 185 -37.86 11.84 -4.08
CA ILE A 185 -36.75 12.46 -3.36
C ILE A 185 -35.78 11.37 -2.89
N SER A 186 -34.50 11.53 -3.26
CA SER A 186 -33.42 10.64 -2.82
C SER A 186 -33.15 10.76 -1.32
N LYS A 187 -32.54 9.75 -0.68
CA LYS A 187 -32.21 9.79 0.76
C LYS A 187 -31.29 10.95 1.09
N ILE A 188 -30.26 11.18 0.27
CA ILE A 188 -29.33 12.29 0.49
C ILE A 188 -30.05 13.65 0.45
N GLU A 189 -30.99 13.83 -0.47
CA GLU A 189 -31.82 15.03 -0.51
C GLU A 189 -32.75 15.09 0.71
N ALA A 190 -33.39 13.98 1.08
CA ALA A 190 -34.24 13.89 2.26
C ALA A 190 -33.50 14.20 3.57
N TYR A 191 -32.22 13.82 3.66
CA TYR A 191 -31.35 14.14 4.78
C TYR A 191 -31.10 15.65 4.89
N TYR A 192 -30.97 16.37 3.78
CA TYR A 192 -30.90 17.83 3.79
C TYR A 192 -32.26 18.45 4.14
N THR A 193 -33.34 17.98 3.53
CA THR A 193 -34.66 18.61 3.65
C THR A 193 -35.31 18.41 5.02
N LEU A 194 -35.36 17.16 5.48
CA LEU A 194 -36.14 16.73 6.65
C LEU A 194 -35.24 16.48 7.85
N GLY A 195 -34.09 15.85 7.61
CA GLY A 195 -33.15 15.48 8.66
C GLY A 195 -32.24 16.63 9.11
N ARG A 196 -32.02 17.63 8.24
CA ARG A 196 -30.96 18.64 8.39
C ARG A 196 -29.60 18.00 8.72
N LEU A 197 -29.22 16.97 7.97
CA LEU A 197 -28.01 16.17 8.20
C LEU A 197 -26.99 16.40 7.08
N GLY A 198 -25.75 16.73 7.46
CA GLY A 198 -24.62 16.81 6.55
C GLY A 198 -23.77 15.53 6.58
N LEU A 199 -23.14 15.19 5.46
CA LEU A 199 -22.06 14.20 5.44
C LEU A 199 -20.72 14.88 5.72
N PRO A 200 -19.70 14.16 6.24
CA PRO A 200 -18.40 14.75 6.57
C PRO A 200 -17.73 15.40 5.36
N GLY A 201 -17.15 16.58 5.57
CA GLY A 201 -16.41 17.30 4.52
C GLY A 201 -17.27 17.82 3.37
N MET A 202 -18.59 17.71 3.46
CA MET A 202 -19.52 18.21 2.45
C MET A 202 -20.06 19.58 2.86
N GLN A 203 -20.11 20.51 1.91
CA GLN A 203 -20.57 21.87 2.15
C GLN A 203 -22.10 21.88 2.25
N TYR A 204 -22.60 21.63 3.47
CA TYR A 204 -24.01 21.70 3.81
C TYR A 204 -24.15 22.26 5.23
N ASP A 205 -24.77 23.43 5.37
CA ASP A 205 -25.09 24.00 6.67
C ASP A 205 -26.55 23.68 7.04
N PRO A 206 -26.78 22.83 8.06
CA PRO A 206 -28.14 22.47 8.48
C PRO A 206 -28.97 23.65 9.02
N ASN A 207 -28.36 24.79 9.30
CA ASN A 207 -29.04 26.00 9.77
C ASN A 207 -29.45 26.94 8.64
N ASP A 208 -28.96 26.72 7.42
CA ASP A 208 -29.22 27.58 6.28
C ASP A 208 -30.54 27.22 5.57
N SER A 209 -31.13 28.18 4.89
CA SER A 209 -32.40 27.97 4.17
C SER A 209 -32.15 27.70 2.69
N TYR A 210 -32.17 26.43 2.29
CA TYR A 210 -31.98 26.02 0.89
C TYR A 210 -33.29 25.83 0.13
N SER A 211 -33.34 26.33 -1.10
CA SER A 211 -34.44 26.05 -2.03
C SER A 211 -34.45 24.58 -2.48
N GLU A 212 -35.55 24.11 -3.07
CA GLU A 212 -35.62 22.75 -3.59
C GLU A 212 -34.57 22.47 -4.67
N GLU A 213 -34.36 23.42 -5.59
CA GLU A 213 -33.36 23.33 -6.65
C GLU A 213 -31.93 23.27 -6.08
N GLN A 214 -31.63 24.10 -5.07
CA GLN A 214 -30.33 24.09 -4.39
C GLN A 214 -30.05 22.76 -3.71
N ARG A 215 -31.04 22.17 -3.03
CA ARG A 215 -30.88 20.87 -2.34
C ARG A 215 -30.64 19.73 -3.33
N ARG A 216 -31.36 19.73 -4.45
CA ARG A 216 -31.16 18.74 -5.53
C ARG A 216 -29.77 18.86 -6.15
N GLU A 217 -29.29 20.08 -6.35
CA GLU A 217 -27.97 20.32 -6.91
C GLU A 217 -26.86 19.91 -5.93
N LEU A 218 -26.98 20.26 -4.65
CA LEU A 218 -26.07 19.80 -3.59
C LEU A 218 -26.04 18.27 -3.49
N ALA A 219 -27.20 17.61 -3.51
CA ALA A 219 -27.29 16.15 -3.51
C ALA A 219 -26.51 15.52 -4.69
N LYS A 220 -26.68 16.05 -5.91
CA LYS A 220 -25.94 15.58 -7.08
C LYS A 220 -24.43 15.79 -6.93
N GLN A 221 -24.01 16.99 -6.53
CA GLN A 221 -22.60 17.33 -6.34
C GLN A 221 -21.94 16.43 -5.29
N HIS A 222 -22.63 16.16 -4.19
CA HIS A 222 -22.16 15.29 -3.12
C HIS A 222 -22.06 13.83 -3.56
N ILE A 223 -23.00 13.31 -4.34
CA ILE A 223 -22.89 11.98 -4.94
C ILE A 223 -21.67 11.90 -5.87
N VAL A 224 -21.50 12.88 -6.76
CA VAL A 224 -20.32 12.95 -7.66
C VAL A 224 -19.01 13.02 -6.86
N HIS A 225 -19.00 13.76 -5.76
CA HIS A 225 -17.84 13.83 -4.87
C HIS A 225 -17.50 12.47 -4.26
N LEU A 226 -18.50 11.73 -3.74
CA LEU A 226 -18.29 10.39 -3.19
C LEU A 226 -17.80 9.39 -4.26
N GLU A 227 -18.38 9.42 -5.45
CA GLU A 227 -17.94 8.59 -6.58
C GLU A 227 -16.50 8.90 -7.00
N THR A 228 -16.13 10.18 -6.99
CA THR A 228 -14.77 10.64 -7.27
C THR A 228 -13.80 10.14 -6.21
N LEU A 229 -14.14 10.28 -4.92
CA LEU A 229 -13.34 9.80 -3.80
C LEU A 229 -13.10 8.29 -3.90
N HIS A 230 -14.15 7.52 -4.21
CA HIS A 230 -14.08 6.09 -4.46
C HIS A 230 -13.13 5.75 -5.62
N ALA A 231 -13.32 6.40 -6.78
CA ALA A 231 -12.53 6.13 -7.97
C ALA A 231 -11.05 6.46 -7.78
N GLN A 232 -10.76 7.61 -7.15
CA GLN A 232 -9.39 8.04 -6.87
C GLN A 232 -8.70 7.13 -5.86
N SER A 233 -9.37 6.75 -4.77
CA SER A 233 -8.84 5.81 -3.77
C SER A 233 -8.56 4.44 -4.39
N THR A 234 -9.49 3.92 -5.20
CA THR A 234 -9.34 2.63 -5.90
C THR A 234 -8.16 2.65 -6.88
N GLY A 235 -8.08 3.69 -7.73
CA GLY A 235 -6.96 3.85 -8.66
C GLY A 235 -5.62 3.98 -7.96
N SER A 236 -5.59 4.70 -6.83
CA SER A 236 -4.39 4.86 -5.99
C SER A 236 -3.95 3.54 -5.36
N ALA A 237 -4.91 2.75 -4.84
CA ALA A 237 -4.61 1.46 -4.24
C ALA A 237 -4.12 0.45 -5.29
N ASN A 238 -4.68 0.46 -6.50
CA ASN A 238 -4.20 -0.36 -7.62
C ASN A 238 -2.75 0.01 -7.99
N ASN A 239 -2.42 1.30 -8.09
CA ASN A 239 -1.06 1.76 -8.35
C ASN A 239 -0.07 1.27 -7.27
N LEU A 240 -0.45 1.32 -5.99
CA LEU A 240 0.37 0.79 -4.91
C LEU A 240 0.48 -0.75 -4.95
N GLY A 241 -0.58 -1.44 -5.35
CA GLY A 241 -0.58 -2.89 -5.58
C GLY A 241 0.40 -3.29 -6.68
N ASP A 242 0.38 -2.58 -7.81
CA ASP A 242 1.30 -2.77 -8.93
C ASP A 242 2.75 -2.47 -8.55
N PHE A 243 2.98 -1.43 -7.73
CA PHE A 243 4.29 -1.16 -7.14
C PHE A 243 4.80 -2.36 -6.32
N CYS A 244 3.97 -2.90 -5.42
CA CYS A 244 4.34 -4.03 -4.58
C CYS A 244 4.68 -5.27 -5.42
N PHE A 245 3.84 -5.58 -6.42
CA PHE A 245 4.06 -6.71 -7.32
C PHE A 245 5.41 -6.61 -8.04
N ARG A 246 5.73 -5.43 -8.59
CA ARG A 246 6.99 -5.21 -9.30
C ARG A 246 8.20 -5.30 -8.39
N LEU A 247 8.14 -4.65 -7.23
CA LEU A 247 9.23 -4.68 -6.26
C LEU A 247 9.51 -6.10 -5.78
N MET A 248 8.45 -6.84 -5.46
CA MET A 248 8.52 -8.26 -5.09
C MET A 248 9.19 -9.08 -6.18
N ARG A 249 8.77 -8.91 -7.45
CA ARG A 249 9.37 -9.62 -8.59
C ARG A 249 10.88 -9.39 -8.68
N PHE A 250 11.35 -8.15 -8.60
CA PHE A 250 12.77 -7.86 -8.71
C PHE A 250 13.58 -8.36 -7.50
N ILE A 251 12.99 -8.34 -6.30
CA ILE A 251 13.61 -8.94 -5.11
C ILE A 251 13.71 -10.46 -5.30
N GLU A 252 12.63 -11.12 -5.74
CA GLU A 252 12.63 -12.56 -6.03
C GLU A 252 13.67 -12.93 -7.09
N ASP A 253 13.77 -12.17 -8.18
CA ASP A 253 14.75 -12.40 -9.23
C ASP A 253 16.18 -12.32 -8.66
N ALA A 254 16.49 -11.28 -7.87
CA ALA A 254 17.79 -11.17 -7.19
C ALA A 254 18.07 -12.35 -6.24
N ARG A 255 17.05 -12.83 -5.51
CA ARG A 255 17.18 -14.00 -4.64
C ARG A 255 17.42 -15.30 -5.41
N ARG A 256 16.73 -15.50 -6.53
CA ARG A 256 16.88 -16.71 -7.36
C ARG A 256 18.30 -16.82 -7.91
N GLU A 257 18.89 -15.72 -8.34
CA GLU A 257 20.28 -15.70 -8.81
C GLU A 257 21.26 -16.05 -7.70
N LEU A 258 21.10 -15.51 -6.48
CA LEU A 258 21.91 -15.92 -5.33
C LEU A 258 21.77 -17.42 -5.03
N LEU A 259 20.55 -17.94 -5.02
CA LEU A 259 20.26 -19.37 -4.78
C LEU A 259 20.79 -20.30 -5.87
N SER A 260 21.03 -19.79 -7.08
CA SER A 260 21.57 -20.60 -8.18
C SER A 260 23.03 -20.98 -7.97
N ASN A 261 23.71 -20.35 -7.01
CA ASN A 261 25.10 -20.62 -6.66
C ASN A 261 25.22 -21.77 -5.66
N HIS A 262 26.08 -22.75 -5.97
CA HIS A 262 26.30 -23.92 -5.13
C HIS A 262 27.81 -24.21 -4.94
N ASP A 263 28.13 -25.08 -3.98
CA ASP A 263 29.50 -25.42 -3.56
C ASP A 263 30.43 -25.88 -4.68
N LEU A 264 29.94 -26.75 -5.57
CA LEU A 264 30.69 -27.26 -6.72
C LEU A 264 30.80 -26.26 -7.89
N GLN A 265 30.20 -25.07 -7.78
CA GLN A 265 30.22 -24.08 -8.86
C GLN A 265 31.60 -23.44 -8.98
N THR A 266 32.06 -23.30 -10.21
CA THR A 266 33.34 -22.65 -10.49
C THR A 266 33.22 -21.14 -10.42
N LEU A 267 34.31 -20.46 -10.02
CA LEU A 267 34.36 -19.00 -9.91
C LEU A 267 33.90 -18.25 -11.18
N PRO A 268 34.34 -18.61 -12.41
CA PRO A 268 33.87 -17.94 -13.61
C PRO A 268 32.36 -18.09 -13.85
N ARG A 269 31.80 -19.25 -13.48
CA ARG A 269 30.36 -19.53 -13.62
C ARG A 269 29.54 -18.77 -12.58
N ALA A 270 30.02 -18.71 -11.34
CA ALA A 270 29.43 -17.90 -10.28
C ALA A 270 29.43 -16.41 -10.62
N LYS A 271 30.56 -15.89 -11.15
CA LYS A 271 30.64 -14.50 -11.62
C LYS A 271 29.61 -14.19 -12.70
N LEU A 272 29.39 -15.11 -13.64
CA LEU A 272 28.40 -14.92 -14.70
C LEU A 272 26.97 -14.85 -14.12
N SER A 273 26.61 -15.77 -13.21
CA SER A 273 25.30 -15.74 -12.54
C SER A 273 25.10 -14.45 -11.75
N MET A 274 26.10 -14.04 -10.97
CA MET A 274 26.06 -12.80 -10.20
C MET A 274 25.85 -11.55 -11.05
N ARG A 275 26.41 -11.50 -12.26
CA ARG A 275 26.17 -10.38 -13.20
C ARG A 275 24.73 -10.29 -13.67
N MET A 276 23.99 -11.40 -13.71
CA MET A 276 22.58 -11.39 -14.09
C MET A 276 21.70 -10.65 -13.06
N MET A 277 22.20 -10.45 -11.84
CA MET A 277 21.52 -9.70 -10.78
C MET A 277 21.55 -8.18 -10.96
N ASP A 278 22.50 -7.64 -11.74
CA ASP A 278 22.75 -6.20 -11.84
C ASP A 278 21.48 -5.43 -12.26
N TYR A 279 20.73 -5.98 -13.20
CA TYR A 279 19.46 -5.40 -13.65
C TYR A 279 18.43 -5.34 -12.51
N SER A 280 18.14 -6.48 -11.86
CA SER A 280 17.16 -6.54 -10.76
C SER A 280 17.55 -5.64 -9.60
N LEU A 281 18.83 -5.55 -9.24
CA LEU A 281 19.29 -4.67 -8.17
C LEU A 281 19.22 -3.19 -8.54
N THR A 282 19.43 -2.85 -9.81
CA THR A 282 19.24 -1.48 -10.31
C THR A 282 17.78 -1.06 -10.18
N GLU A 283 16.85 -1.92 -10.60
CA GLU A 283 15.41 -1.66 -10.48
C GLU A 283 14.97 -1.53 -9.02
N VAL A 284 15.42 -2.45 -8.14
CA VAL A 284 15.16 -2.36 -6.70
C VAL A 284 15.71 -1.05 -6.11
N ARG A 285 16.91 -0.61 -6.53
CA ARG A 285 17.50 0.66 -6.08
C ARG A 285 16.64 1.86 -6.48
N GLU A 286 16.22 1.93 -7.74
CA GLU A 286 15.38 3.03 -8.23
C GLU A 286 14.06 3.11 -7.46
N MET A 287 13.39 1.96 -7.28
CA MET A 287 12.15 1.88 -6.50
C MET A 287 12.37 2.23 -5.02
N SER A 288 13.51 1.84 -4.43
CA SER A 288 13.87 2.17 -3.04
C SER A 288 14.09 3.66 -2.80
N THR A 289 14.59 4.38 -3.82
CA THR A 289 14.76 5.83 -3.75
C THR A 289 13.40 6.51 -3.57
N GLN A 290 12.38 6.04 -4.30
CA GLN A 290 11.02 6.54 -4.16
C GLN A 290 10.41 6.21 -2.79
N LEU A 291 10.65 5.00 -2.28
CA LEU A 291 10.23 4.60 -0.93
C LEU A 291 10.82 5.53 0.13
N THR A 292 12.11 5.85 0.02
CA THR A 292 12.79 6.77 0.95
C THR A 292 12.18 8.17 0.93
N ILE A 293 11.86 8.69 -0.26
CA ILE A 293 11.22 10.00 -0.40
C ILE A 293 9.81 9.98 0.21
N MET A 294 9.02 8.94 -0.08
CA MET A 294 7.65 8.82 0.44
C MET A 294 7.62 8.58 1.95
N ALA A 295 8.54 7.80 2.51
CA ALA A 295 8.67 7.61 3.96
C ALA A 295 8.83 8.94 4.70
N ARG A 296 9.67 9.83 4.17
CA ARG A 296 9.84 11.19 4.73
C ARG A 296 8.57 12.01 4.64
N LYS A 297 7.89 11.99 3.49
CA LYS A 297 6.65 12.78 3.28
C LYS A 297 5.47 12.29 4.12
N LEU A 298 5.36 10.98 4.37
CA LEU A 298 4.27 10.41 5.15
C LEU A 298 4.44 10.63 6.67
N ASN A 299 5.66 10.94 7.10
CA ASN A 299 6.03 11.13 8.51
C ASN A 299 6.35 12.59 8.88
N ALA A 300 6.37 13.50 7.90
CA ALA A 300 6.38 14.95 8.10
C ALA A 300 4.98 15.46 8.46
#